data_AF-A0A9E2UX19-F1
#
_entry.id   AF-A0A9E2UX19-F1
#
_cell.length_a   1.000
_cell.length_b   1.000
_cell.length_c   1.000
_cell.angle_alpha   90.00
_cell.angle_beta   90.00
_cell.angle_gamma   90.00
#
_symmetry.space_group_name_H-M   'P 1'
#
loop_
_entity.id
_entity.type
_entity.pdbx_description
1 polymer ?
#
loop_
_entity_poly.entity_id
_entity_poly.type
_entity_poly.pdbx_seq_one_letter_code
_entity_poly.pdbx_strand_id
1 'polypeptide(L)'
;MLILTRKIGESILVGDNIRLVVLEIRGRQIRLGIEAPVDIVVLREEIAQRLTDENLRAASFNYQEAQQAVNALTLEFAHNLALRPPRPESPTVTFESQALGRVTVSADQIITFASGLPGFPDEHRFALITDHLEPPFYCLQCVDNPSLAFVVTDPTALVPDYRPKNGARTLQELRASGPEDLQVLVTLTIPPGRPREITANLMSPLLINPEQRLGKQVVIEKPHYSHQYPILPVRPGAPGEVSPEPR
;
A
#
# COMPACT_ATOMS: atom_id res chain seq x y z
N MET A 1 21.12 21.86 -9.87
CA MET A 1 21.71 20.90 -8.92
C MET A 1 22.91 21.57 -8.25
N LEU A 2 22.93 21.64 -6.93
CA LEU A 2 24.10 22.09 -6.16
C LEU A 2 24.91 20.85 -5.76
N ILE A 3 26.24 20.91 -5.90
CA ILE A 3 27.13 19.77 -5.65
C ILE A 3 28.06 20.13 -4.50
N LEU A 4 28.04 19.33 -3.42
CA LEU A 4 28.85 19.55 -2.22
C LEU A 4 29.54 18.23 -1.83
N THR A 5 30.86 18.24 -1.71
CA THR A 5 31.63 17.09 -1.20
C THR A 5 31.76 17.19 0.31
N ARG A 6 31.33 16.17 1.05
CA ARG A 6 31.39 16.11 2.52
C ARG A 6 32.24 14.92 2.99
N LYS A 7 33.08 15.14 4.01
CA LYS A 7 33.78 14.09 4.76
C LYS A 7 32.89 13.53 5.88
N ILE A 8 33.27 12.39 6.44
CA ILE A 8 32.62 11.83 7.63
C ILE A 8 32.58 12.89 8.75
N GLY A 9 31.42 13.08 9.35
CA GLY A 9 31.14 14.10 10.37
C GLY A 9 30.76 15.47 9.82
N GLU A 10 30.99 15.76 8.53
CA GLU A 10 30.54 17.01 7.92
C GLU A 10 29.05 16.94 7.55
N SER A 11 28.40 18.11 7.54
CA SER A 11 26.97 18.22 7.27
C SER A 11 26.63 19.28 6.21
N ILE A 12 25.43 19.14 5.65
CA ILE A 12 24.78 20.07 4.73
C ILE A 12 23.49 20.52 5.40
N LEU A 13 23.27 21.84 5.47
CA LEU A 13 22.01 22.42 5.91
C LEU A 13 21.17 22.79 4.69
N VAL A 14 19.91 22.38 4.66
CA VAL A 14 18.93 22.72 3.62
C VAL A 14 17.81 23.52 4.28
N GLY A 15 17.64 24.79 3.86
CA GLY A 15 16.82 25.74 4.60
C GLY A 15 17.36 25.95 6.02
N ASP A 16 16.45 26.11 6.99
CA ASP A 16 16.81 26.36 8.39
C ASP A 16 16.65 25.14 9.31
N ASN A 17 16.04 24.06 8.81
CA ASN A 17 15.52 22.99 9.65
C ASN A 17 15.84 21.57 9.16
N ILE A 18 16.50 21.40 8.01
CA ILE A 18 16.93 20.09 7.52
C ILE A 18 18.46 20.00 7.54
N ARG A 19 19.01 19.03 8.28
CA ARG A 19 20.45 18.75 8.35
C ARG A 19 20.74 17.35 7.82
N LEU A 20 21.61 17.26 6.81
CA LEU A 20 22.16 16.01 6.30
C LEU A 20 23.58 15.83 6.82
N VAL A 21 23.89 14.70 7.44
CA VAL A 21 25.21 14.40 8.04
C VAL A 21 25.81 13.17 7.40
N VAL A 22 27.05 13.22 6.96
CA VAL A 22 27.77 12.01 6.52
C VAL A 22 28.23 11.24 7.76
N LEU A 23 27.57 10.12 8.05
CA LEU A 23 27.88 9.31 9.23
C LEU A 23 29.02 8.32 8.97
N GLU A 24 29.09 7.77 7.76
CA GLU A 24 30.06 6.72 7.43
C GLU A 24 30.28 6.63 5.93
N ILE A 25 31.51 6.28 5.51
CA ILE A 25 31.85 5.95 4.13
C ILE A 25 32.51 4.56 4.12
N ARG A 26 31.91 3.59 3.43
CA ARG A 26 32.46 2.24 3.22
C ARG A 26 32.49 1.90 1.75
N GLY A 27 33.67 1.93 1.14
CA GLY A 27 33.82 1.62 -0.29
C GLY A 27 32.94 2.53 -1.15
N ARG A 28 31.91 1.95 -1.77
CA ARG A 28 30.94 2.67 -2.63
C ARG A 28 29.67 3.11 -1.92
N GLN A 29 29.54 2.86 -0.61
CA GLN A 29 28.35 3.19 0.17
C GLN A 29 28.65 4.31 1.16
N ILE A 30 27.67 5.21 1.31
CA ILE A 30 27.69 6.30 2.28
C ILE A 30 26.46 6.13 3.16
N ARG A 31 26.63 6.27 4.48
CA ARG A 31 25.50 6.44 5.40
C ARG A 31 25.25 7.91 5.67
N LEU A 32 24.03 8.34 5.42
CA LEU A 32 23.57 9.69 5.67
C LEU A 32 22.61 9.68 6.87
N GLY A 33 22.87 10.54 7.84
CA GLY A 33 21.88 10.94 8.84
C GLY A 33 21.08 12.11 8.29
N ILE A 34 19.76 12.08 8.44
CA ILE A 34 18.88 13.17 8.01
C ILE A 34 18.06 13.58 9.23
N GLU A 35 18.29 14.80 9.70
CA GLU A 35 17.46 15.46 10.69
C GLU A 35 16.52 16.40 9.92
N ALA A 36 15.22 16.19 10.06
CA ALA A 36 14.20 17.03 9.47
C ALA A 36 13.03 17.15 10.46
N PRO A 37 12.24 18.24 10.38
CA PRO A 37 11.00 18.37 11.14
C PRO A 37 10.04 17.21 10.86
N VAL A 38 9.14 16.96 11.82
CA VAL A 38 8.19 15.84 11.76
C VAL A 38 7.17 15.95 10.62
N ASP A 39 6.90 17.16 10.14
CA ASP A 39 6.03 17.43 8.98
C ASP A 39 6.73 17.17 7.65
N ILE A 40 8.07 17.16 7.63
CA ILE A 40 8.83 16.88 6.41
C ILE A 40 8.98 15.37 6.24
N VAL A 41 8.59 14.88 5.06
CA VAL A 41 8.71 13.47 4.69
C VAL A 41 10.07 13.26 4.02
N VAL A 42 10.84 12.31 4.55
CA VAL A 42 12.15 11.92 4.00
C VAL A 42 12.02 10.52 3.44
N LEU A 43 12.18 10.37 2.13
CA LEU A 43 12.07 9.10 1.42
C LEU A 43 13.30 8.85 0.57
N ARG A 44 13.61 7.57 0.35
CA ARG A 44 14.53 7.15 -0.70
C ARG A 44 13.83 7.29 -2.05
N GLU A 45 14.38 8.09 -2.94
CA GLU A 45 13.76 8.41 -4.25
C GLU A 45 13.44 7.14 -5.04
N GLU A 46 14.39 6.21 -5.15
CA GLU A 46 14.21 4.96 -5.89
C GLU A 46 13.16 4.03 -5.26
N ILE A 47 12.85 4.21 -3.98
CA ILE A 47 11.81 3.46 -3.29
C ILE A 47 10.46 4.12 -3.51
N ALA A 48 10.39 5.44 -3.40
CA ALA A 48 9.19 6.23 -3.64
C ALA A 48 8.71 6.12 -5.10
N GLN A 49 9.63 6.15 -6.06
CA GLN A 49 9.31 6.01 -7.48
C GLN A 49 8.70 4.63 -7.77
N ARG A 50 9.32 3.55 -7.26
CA ARG A 50 8.78 2.19 -7.44
C ARG A 50 7.37 2.06 -6.86
N LEU A 51 7.14 2.58 -5.66
CA LEU A 51 5.81 2.52 -5.06
C LEU A 51 4.77 3.29 -5.89
N THR A 52 5.15 4.45 -6.41
CA THR A 52 4.31 5.23 -7.34
C THR A 52 3.97 4.40 -8.58
N ASP A 53 4.98 3.80 -9.22
CA ASP A 53 4.78 2.99 -10.44
C ASP A 53 3.91 1.76 -10.18
N GLU A 54 4.06 1.11 -9.02
CA GLU A 54 3.21 -0.03 -8.63
C GLU A 54 1.77 0.40 -8.37
N ASN A 55 1.54 1.53 -7.69
CA ASN A 55 0.19 2.04 -7.48
C ASN A 55 -0.49 2.46 -8.79
N LEU A 56 0.24 3.10 -9.71
CA LEU A 56 -0.29 3.44 -11.03
C LEU A 56 -0.72 2.19 -11.80
N ARG A 57 0.04 1.09 -11.69
CA ARG A 57 -0.31 -0.21 -12.28
C ARG A 57 -1.51 -0.86 -11.59
N ALA A 58 -1.53 -0.89 -10.26
CA ALA A 58 -2.61 -1.49 -9.48
C ALA A 58 -3.94 -0.73 -9.59
N ALA A 59 -3.90 0.58 -9.86
CA ALA A 59 -5.07 1.43 -10.03
C ALA A 59 -5.86 1.14 -11.31
N SER A 60 -5.29 0.37 -12.25
CA SER A 60 -5.97 -0.05 -13.49
C SER A 60 -6.98 -1.16 -13.21
N PHE A 61 -7.99 -0.86 -12.39
CA PHE A 61 -8.97 -1.83 -11.94
C PHE A 61 -10.04 -2.12 -13.00
N ASN A 62 -9.99 -3.34 -13.55
CA ASN A 62 -11.05 -3.89 -14.38
C ASN A 62 -11.83 -4.94 -13.57
N TYR A 63 -13.12 -4.68 -13.33
CA TYR A 63 -13.96 -5.56 -12.53
C TYR A 63 -14.06 -6.99 -13.07
N GLN A 64 -14.16 -7.16 -14.39
CA GLN A 64 -14.28 -8.49 -15.02
C GLN A 64 -12.98 -9.29 -14.87
N GLU A 65 -11.82 -8.66 -15.10
CA GLU A 65 -10.53 -9.32 -14.94
C GLU A 65 -10.24 -9.63 -13.47
N ALA A 66 -10.64 -8.75 -12.55
CA ALA A 66 -10.55 -8.99 -11.13
C ALA A 66 -11.40 -10.18 -10.70
N GLN A 67 -12.65 -10.26 -11.15
CA GLN A 67 -13.51 -11.41 -10.85
C GLN A 67 -12.92 -12.72 -11.42
N GLN A 68 -12.35 -12.67 -12.63
CA GLN A 68 -11.66 -13.83 -13.21
C GLN A 68 -10.43 -14.26 -12.40
N ALA A 69 -9.64 -13.30 -11.91
CA ALA A 69 -8.48 -13.57 -11.07
C ALA A 69 -8.89 -14.17 -9.72
N VAL A 70 -9.90 -13.58 -9.08
CA VAL A 70 -10.44 -14.04 -7.79
C VAL A 70 -11.05 -15.44 -7.92
N ASN A 71 -11.91 -15.68 -8.92
CA ASN A 71 -12.53 -16.99 -9.12
C ASN A 71 -11.52 -18.10 -9.47
N ALA A 72 -10.35 -17.74 -9.99
CA ALA A 72 -9.27 -18.70 -10.24
C ALA A 72 -8.57 -19.16 -8.95
N LEU A 73 -8.76 -18.46 -7.84
CA LEU A 73 -8.20 -18.80 -6.54
C LEU A 73 -9.13 -19.79 -5.83
N THR A 74 -8.88 -21.09 -6.01
CA THR A 74 -9.65 -22.19 -5.39
C THR A 74 -9.28 -22.40 -3.91
N LEU A 75 -9.12 -21.33 -3.14
CA LEU A 75 -8.60 -21.38 -1.77
C LEU A 75 -9.63 -20.88 -0.77
N GLU A 76 -9.81 -21.64 0.31
CA GLU A 76 -10.49 -21.17 1.52
C GLU A 76 -9.56 -20.20 2.26
N PHE A 77 -9.82 -18.91 2.14
CA PHE A 77 -9.10 -17.90 2.89
C PHE A 77 -9.85 -17.54 4.18
N ALA A 78 -9.09 -17.29 5.25
CA ALA A 78 -9.67 -16.72 6.46
C ALA A 78 -10.13 -15.27 6.19
N HIS A 79 -11.38 -14.97 6.57
CA HIS A 79 -11.90 -13.60 6.50
C HIS A 79 -11.42 -12.80 7.72
N ASN A 80 -10.37 -12.00 7.53
CA ASN A 80 -9.76 -11.18 8.59
C ASN A 80 -9.97 -9.69 8.27
N LEU A 81 -11.20 -9.20 8.35
CA LEU A 81 -11.49 -7.77 8.19
C LEU A 81 -12.00 -7.18 9.52
N ALA A 82 -11.16 -6.36 10.15
CA ALA A 82 -11.46 -5.63 11.39
C ALA A 82 -12.08 -4.24 11.13
N LEU A 83 -12.78 -4.07 10.00
CA LEU A 83 -13.53 -2.84 9.76
C LEU A 83 -14.81 -2.83 10.57
N ARG A 84 -15.16 -1.64 11.09
CA ARG A 84 -16.43 -1.45 11.80
C ARG A 84 -17.60 -1.53 10.82
N PRO A 85 -18.72 -2.17 11.22
CA PRO A 85 -19.96 -2.04 10.48
C PRO A 85 -20.43 -0.56 10.49
N PRO A 86 -21.18 -0.14 9.47
CA PRO A 86 -21.71 1.22 9.41
C PRO A 86 -22.68 1.46 10.57
N ARG A 87 -22.65 2.64 11.18
CA ARG A 87 -23.64 3.00 12.20
C ARG A 87 -24.99 3.26 11.53
N PRO A 88 -26.12 2.78 12.09
CA PRO A 88 -27.45 2.93 11.47
C PRO A 88 -27.83 4.38 11.15
N GLU A 89 -27.42 5.32 12.00
CA GLU A 89 -27.73 6.75 11.89
C GLU A 89 -26.72 7.57 11.07
N SER A 90 -25.66 6.95 10.55
CA SER A 90 -24.66 7.66 9.76
C SER A 90 -25.22 8.09 8.40
N PRO A 91 -24.93 9.32 7.93
CA PRO A 91 -25.35 9.75 6.61
C PRO A 91 -24.67 8.88 5.55
N THR A 92 -25.35 8.63 4.44
CA THR A 92 -24.77 7.91 3.31
C THR A 92 -24.14 8.88 2.30
N VAL A 93 -23.12 8.39 1.61
CA VAL A 93 -22.46 9.07 0.49
C VAL A 93 -22.60 8.17 -0.73
N THR A 94 -23.13 8.74 -1.81
CA THR A 94 -23.27 8.06 -3.10
C THR A 94 -22.37 8.71 -4.12
N PHE A 95 -21.60 7.91 -4.85
CA PHE A 95 -20.66 8.38 -5.86
C PHE A 95 -20.57 7.36 -7.02
N GLU A 96 -19.98 7.79 -8.13
CA GLU A 96 -19.79 6.94 -9.31
C GLU A 96 -18.42 6.24 -9.23
N SER A 97 -18.38 4.96 -9.57
CA SER A 97 -17.17 4.17 -9.81
C SER A 97 -17.20 3.68 -11.25
N GLN A 98 -16.08 3.84 -11.96
CA GLN A 98 -15.96 3.34 -13.32
C GLN A 98 -16.05 1.80 -13.37
N ALA A 99 -15.58 1.12 -12.33
CA ALA A 99 -15.53 -0.34 -12.29
C ALA A 99 -16.77 -0.97 -11.65
N LEU A 100 -17.36 -0.32 -10.64
CA LEU A 100 -18.47 -0.86 -9.84
C LEU A 100 -19.82 -0.20 -10.17
N GLY A 101 -19.83 0.86 -10.98
CA GLY A 101 -21.02 1.68 -11.19
C GLY A 101 -21.32 2.57 -9.98
N ARG A 102 -22.60 2.79 -9.70
CA ARG A 102 -23.03 3.67 -8.62
C ARG A 102 -22.89 2.99 -7.26
N VAL A 103 -22.01 3.52 -6.42
CA VAL A 103 -21.71 2.97 -5.09
C VAL A 103 -22.31 3.87 -4.01
N THR A 104 -22.91 3.26 -2.98
CA THR A 104 -23.39 3.98 -1.79
C THR A 104 -22.77 3.36 -0.55
N VAL A 105 -22.10 4.18 0.24
CA VAL A 105 -21.47 3.78 1.51
C VAL A 105 -21.92 4.69 2.63
N SER A 106 -21.77 4.24 3.87
CA SER A 106 -21.93 5.12 5.01
C SER A 106 -20.72 6.08 5.11
N ALA A 107 -20.96 7.34 5.48
CA ALA A 107 -19.90 8.34 5.63
C ALA A 107 -18.87 7.94 6.70
N ASP A 108 -19.27 7.15 7.70
CA ASP A 108 -18.37 6.60 8.72
C ASP A 108 -17.53 5.41 8.24
N GLN A 109 -17.70 4.97 6.99
CA GLN A 109 -16.85 3.99 6.32
C GLN A 109 -15.81 4.65 5.40
N ILE A 110 -15.84 5.98 5.25
CA ILE A 110 -14.85 6.70 4.45
C ILE A 110 -13.55 6.83 5.25
N ILE A 111 -12.48 6.30 4.68
CA ILE A 111 -11.11 6.31 5.20
C ILE A 111 -10.38 7.52 4.60
N THR A 112 -9.73 8.30 5.46
CA THR A 112 -8.95 9.47 5.07
C THR A 112 -7.47 9.13 5.04
N PHE A 113 -6.86 9.24 3.85
CA PHE A 113 -5.42 9.17 3.63
C PHE A 113 -4.87 10.60 3.59
N ALA A 114 -4.37 11.09 4.73
CA ALA A 114 -4.02 12.51 4.89
C ALA A 114 -2.96 13.03 3.89
N SER A 115 -2.07 12.16 3.42
CA SER A 115 -1.05 12.48 2.41
C SER A 115 -1.37 11.90 1.02
N GLY A 116 -2.60 11.43 0.83
CA GLY A 116 -3.02 10.66 -0.32
C GLY A 116 -2.30 9.31 -0.43
N LEU A 117 -2.26 8.75 -1.64
CA LEU A 117 -1.48 7.57 -1.96
C LEU A 117 -0.32 7.95 -2.90
N PRO A 118 0.84 7.27 -2.85
CA PRO A 118 1.88 7.45 -3.85
C PRO A 118 1.33 7.27 -5.28
N GLY A 119 1.65 8.22 -6.16
CA GLY A 119 1.04 8.34 -7.49
C GLY A 119 -0.29 9.11 -7.54
N PHE A 120 -0.92 9.34 -6.38
CA PHE A 120 -2.22 9.99 -6.22
C PHE A 120 -2.23 10.90 -4.96
N PRO A 121 -1.37 11.94 -4.90
CA PRO A 121 -1.17 12.73 -3.68
C PRO A 121 -2.38 13.58 -3.27
N ASP A 122 -3.22 13.96 -4.24
CA ASP A 122 -4.41 14.78 -4.04
C ASP A 122 -5.67 13.96 -3.70
N GLU A 123 -5.57 12.63 -3.77
CA GLU A 123 -6.69 11.71 -3.58
C GLU A 123 -6.70 11.22 -2.13
N HIS A 124 -7.63 11.73 -1.32
CA HIS A 124 -7.60 11.58 0.13
C HIS A 124 -8.69 10.67 0.71
N ARG A 125 -9.82 10.52 0.02
CA ARG A 125 -11.00 9.83 0.57
C ARG A 125 -11.26 8.53 -0.17
N PHE A 126 -11.24 7.42 0.57
CA PHE A 126 -11.47 6.10 0.01
C PHE A 126 -12.50 5.34 0.82
N ALA A 127 -13.27 4.47 0.17
CA ALA A 127 -14.16 3.53 0.82
C ALA A 127 -13.73 2.10 0.49
N LEU A 128 -13.78 1.20 1.48
CA LEU A 128 -13.59 -0.22 1.24
C LEU A 128 -14.94 -0.87 0.93
N ILE A 129 -15.08 -1.39 -0.28
CA ILE A 129 -16.28 -2.06 -0.80
C ILE A 129 -16.07 -3.57 -0.70
N THR A 130 -16.92 -4.24 0.07
CA THR A 130 -16.72 -5.63 0.50
C THR A 130 -17.68 -6.64 -0.11
N ASP A 131 -18.67 -6.18 -0.88
CA ASP A 131 -19.79 -6.97 -1.40
C ASP A 131 -19.70 -7.25 -2.92
N HIS A 132 -18.67 -6.74 -3.60
CA HIS A 132 -18.50 -6.86 -5.05
C HIS A 132 -17.53 -7.96 -5.51
N LEU A 133 -16.59 -8.35 -4.65
CA LEU A 133 -15.63 -9.44 -4.89
C LEU A 133 -15.78 -10.50 -3.79
N GLU A 134 -15.46 -11.75 -4.10
CA GLU A 134 -15.50 -12.80 -3.10
C GLU A 134 -14.41 -12.58 -2.04
N PRO A 135 -14.74 -12.65 -0.73
CA PRO A 135 -13.74 -12.60 0.32
C PRO A 135 -12.62 -13.63 0.07
N PRO A 136 -11.36 -13.26 0.33
CA PRO A 136 -10.88 -12.14 1.13
C PRO A 136 -10.53 -10.90 0.29
N PHE A 137 -11.03 -10.81 -0.95
CA PHE A 137 -10.72 -9.72 -1.86
C PHE A 137 -11.77 -8.62 -1.78
N TYR A 138 -11.32 -7.37 -1.78
CA TYR A 138 -12.16 -6.19 -1.66
C TYR A 138 -11.72 -5.11 -2.63
N CYS A 139 -12.56 -4.10 -2.83
CA CYS A 139 -12.21 -2.93 -3.63
C CYS A 139 -12.00 -1.72 -2.72
N LEU A 140 -10.82 -1.09 -2.77
CA LEU A 140 -10.58 0.21 -2.18
C LEU A 140 -10.80 1.28 -3.25
N GLN A 141 -11.95 1.95 -3.19
CA GLN A 141 -12.41 2.88 -4.21
C GLN A 141 -12.24 4.33 -3.73
N CYS A 142 -11.64 5.18 -4.56
CA CYS A 142 -11.60 6.61 -4.28
C CYS A 142 -13.02 7.20 -4.40
N VAL A 143 -13.43 8.01 -3.41
CA VAL A 143 -14.75 8.64 -3.39
C VAL A 143 -14.81 9.81 -4.38
N ASP A 144 -13.69 10.48 -4.59
CA ASP A 144 -13.59 11.71 -5.39
C ASP A 144 -13.16 11.48 -6.84
N ASN A 145 -12.62 10.29 -7.13
CA ASN A 145 -12.12 9.92 -8.44
C ASN A 145 -12.72 8.56 -8.89
N PRO A 146 -13.74 8.58 -9.77
CA PRO A 146 -14.42 7.37 -10.24
C PRO A 146 -13.52 6.33 -10.88
N SER A 147 -12.40 6.75 -11.49
CA SER A 147 -11.46 5.88 -12.21
C SER A 147 -10.40 5.27 -11.29
N LEU A 148 -10.27 5.74 -10.04
CA LEU A 148 -9.24 5.31 -9.11
C LEU A 148 -9.79 4.27 -8.13
N ALA A 149 -9.39 3.03 -8.32
CA ALA A 149 -9.75 1.92 -7.45
C ALA A 149 -8.63 0.89 -7.40
N PHE A 150 -8.51 0.20 -6.27
CA PHE A 150 -7.55 -0.88 -6.07
C PHE A 150 -8.27 -2.15 -5.65
N VAL A 151 -7.86 -3.30 -6.18
CA VAL A 151 -8.16 -4.57 -5.52
C VAL A 151 -7.21 -4.70 -4.35
N VAL A 152 -7.76 -5.05 -3.19
CA VAL A 152 -6.99 -5.23 -1.96
C VAL A 152 -7.39 -6.51 -1.26
N THR A 153 -6.48 -7.04 -0.45
CA THR A 153 -6.74 -8.19 0.43
C THR A 153 -6.03 -7.99 1.76
N ASP A 154 -6.52 -8.67 2.80
CA ASP A 154 -5.69 -8.89 3.99
C ASP A 154 -4.49 -9.78 3.60
N PRO A 155 -3.25 -9.36 3.86
CA PRO A 155 -2.07 -10.13 3.46
C PRO A 155 -1.91 -11.44 4.23
N THR A 156 -2.55 -11.64 5.38
CA THR A 156 -2.53 -12.92 6.13
C THR A 156 -3.27 -14.03 5.39
N ALA A 157 -4.17 -13.68 4.47
CA ALA A 157 -4.75 -14.64 3.54
C ALA A 157 -3.68 -15.26 2.60
N LEU A 158 -2.65 -14.49 2.25
CA LEU A 158 -1.58 -14.90 1.32
C LEU A 158 -0.34 -15.44 2.04
N VAL A 159 0.00 -14.79 3.15
CA VAL A 159 1.18 -15.08 3.97
C VAL A 159 0.72 -15.03 5.43
N PRO A 160 0.34 -16.16 6.04
CA PRO A 160 -0.31 -16.20 7.37
C PRO A 160 0.39 -15.40 8.47
N ASP A 161 1.74 -15.42 8.47
CA ASP A 161 2.57 -14.72 9.45
C ASP A 161 2.99 -13.31 9.00
N TYR A 162 2.29 -12.72 8.03
CA TYR A 162 2.59 -11.36 7.57
C TYR A 162 2.41 -10.35 8.72
N ARG A 163 3.52 -9.71 9.12
CA ARG A 163 3.54 -8.71 10.20
C ARG A 163 4.40 -7.53 9.77
N PRO A 164 3.80 -6.45 9.23
CA PRO A 164 4.56 -5.28 8.82
C PRO A 164 5.13 -4.60 10.07
N LYS A 165 6.41 -4.20 10.00
CA LYS A 165 7.01 -3.41 11.08
C LYS A 165 6.59 -1.95 10.91
N ASN A 166 5.75 -1.49 11.82
CA ASN A 166 5.25 -0.12 11.83
C ASN A 166 6.23 0.77 12.60
N GLY A 167 6.63 1.91 12.03
CA GLY A 167 7.42 2.91 12.75
C GLY A 167 6.56 3.67 13.75
N ALA A 168 7.15 4.16 14.85
CA ALA A 168 6.44 4.97 15.86
C ALA A 168 5.71 6.19 15.26
N ARG A 169 6.32 6.83 14.26
CA ARG A 169 5.72 7.93 13.49
C ARG A 169 4.41 7.52 12.81
N THR A 170 4.38 6.34 12.18
CA THR A 170 3.17 5.83 11.51
C THR A 170 2.03 5.61 12.49
N LEU A 171 2.31 5.01 13.66
CA LEU A 171 1.30 4.81 14.70
C LEU A 171 0.73 6.14 15.20
N GLN A 172 1.60 7.14 15.40
CA GLN A 172 1.19 8.48 15.80
C GLN A 172 0.28 9.16 14.78
N GLU A 173 0.65 9.13 13.49
CA GLU A 173 -0.15 9.72 12.41
C GLU A 173 -1.51 9.03 12.24
N LEU A 174 -1.56 7.71 12.41
CA LEU A 174 -2.79 6.93 12.40
C LEU A 174 -3.56 6.97 13.72
N ARG A 175 -3.03 7.66 14.75
CA ARG A 175 -3.61 7.74 16.10
C ARG A 175 -3.93 6.36 16.69
N ALA A 176 -3.01 5.41 16.49
CA ALA A 176 -3.09 4.06 17.01
C ALA A 176 -2.21 3.91 18.25
N SER A 177 -2.67 3.15 19.25
CA SER A 177 -1.91 2.84 20.47
C SER A 177 -0.88 1.73 20.20
N GLY A 178 -1.22 0.82 19.29
CA GLY A 178 -0.37 -0.28 18.85
C GLY A 178 -0.75 -0.81 17.47
N PRO A 179 0.04 -1.74 16.90
CA PRO A 179 -0.26 -2.37 15.61
C PRO A 179 -1.57 -3.17 15.60
N GLU A 180 -2.04 -3.63 16.74
CA GLU A 180 -3.31 -4.35 16.91
C GLU A 180 -4.55 -3.49 16.64
N ASP A 181 -4.43 -2.16 16.74
CA ASP A 181 -5.50 -1.22 16.41
C ASP A 181 -5.65 -1.00 14.89
N LEU A 182 -4.77 -1.60 14.07
CA LEU A 182 -4.68 -1.34 12.65
C LEU A 182 -5.14 -2.54 11.82
N GLN A 183 -6.04 -2.28 10.86
CA GLN A 183 -6.26 -3.18 9.73
C GLN A 183 -5.10 -3.03 8.75
N VAL A 184 -4.59 -4.17 8.27
CA VAL A 184 -3.57 -4.23 7.23
C VAL A 184 -4.21 -4.73 5.94
N LEU A 185 -4.01 -4.00 4.85
CA LEU A 185 -4.38 -4.44 3.50
C LEU A 185 -3.17 -4.29 2.57
N VAL A 186 -3.13 -5.07 1.50
CA VAL A 186 -2.15 -4.91 0.41
C VAL A 186 -2.86 -4.76 -0.91
N THR A 187 -2.30 -3.95 -1.81
CA THR A 187 -2.83 -3.77 -3.16
C THR A 187 -2.45 -4.95 -4.04
N LEU A 188 -3.36 -5.32 -4.94
CA LEU A 188 -3.15 -6.34 -5.96
C LEU A 188 -3.04 -5.69 -7.33
N THR A 189 -2.08 -6.17 -8.12
CA THR A 189 -1.90 -5.79 -9.51
C THR A 189 -2.40 -6.93 -10.38
N ILE A 190 -3.36 -6.65 -11.25
CA ILE A 190 -3.92 -7.59 -12.22
C ILE A 190 -3.50 -7.11 -13.60
N PRO A 191 -2.51 -7.74 -14.26
CA PRO A 191 -2.08 -7.30 -15.57
C PRO A 191 -3.21 -7.45 -16.62
N PRO A 192 -3.45 -6.43 -17.46
CA PRO A 192 -4.49 -6.49 -18.48
C PRO A 192 -4.34 -7.72 -19.39
N GLY A 193 -5.45 -8.41 -19.63
CA GLY A 193 -5.52 -9.64 -20.43
C GLY A 193 -4.84 -10.86 -19.79
N ARG A 194 -4.23 -10.73 -18.61
CA ARG A 194 -3.47 -11.81 -17.94
C ARG A 194 -3.83 -11.92 -16.45
N PRO A 195 -5.12 -12.13 -16.10
CA PRO A 195 -5.57 -12.13 -14.71
C PRO A 195 -4.94 -13.21 -13.82
N ARG A 196 -4.38 -14.27 -14.41
CA ARG A 196 -3.65 -15.31 -13.66
C ARG A 196 -2.26 -14.89 -13.18
N GLU A 197 -1.73 -13.79 -13.70
CA GLU A 197 -0.46 -13.20 -13.26
C GLU A 197 -0.67 -12.16 -12.16
N ILE A 198 -1.78 -12.26 -11.43
CA ILE A 198 -2.08 -11.38 -10.30
C ILE A 198 -0.99 -11.46 -9.24
N THR A 199 -0.53 -10.30 -8.79
CA THR A 199 0.50 -10.17 -7.75
C THR A 199 0.05 -9.26 -6.63
N ALA A 200 0.49 -9.53 -5.40
CA ALA A 200 0.30 -8.67 -4.23
C ALA A 200 1.55 -7.83 -3.92
N ASN A 201 1.35 -6.56 -3.57
CA ASN A 201 2.44 -5.71 -3.11
C ASN A 201 2.60 -5.80 -1.58
N LEU A 202 3.35 -6.82 -1.15
CA LEU A 202 3.63 -7.07 0.27
C LEU A 202 4.69 -6.12 0.86
N MET A 203 5.38 -5.32 0.03
CA MET A 203 6.34 -4.32 0.49
C MET A 203 5.68 -3.02 0.93
N SER A 204 4.47 -2.74 0.47
CA SER A 204 3.79 -1.47 0.77
C SER A 204 2.35 -1.63 1.22
N PRO A 205 2.12 -2.14 2.44
CA PRO A 205 0.78 -2.29 2.96
C PRO A 205 0.11 -0.94 3.21
N LEU A 206 -1.21 -0.96 3.08
CA LEU A 206 -2.14 0.04 3.57
C LEU A 206 -2.42 -0.30 5.04
N LEU A 207 -2.10 0.65 5.91
CA LEU A 207 -2.42 0.58 7.33
C LEU A 207 -3.59 1.50 7.61
N ILE A 208 -4.65 0.95 8.19
CA ILE A 208 -5.90 1.66 8.40
C ILE A 208 -6.25 1.55 9.88
N ASN A 209 -6.44 2.69 10.54
CA ASN A 209 -7.07 2.73 11.85
C ASN A 209 -8.60 2.84 11.65
N PRO A 210 -9.38 1.76 11.87
CA PRO A 210 -10.82 1.76 11.65
C PRO A 210 -11.59 2.64 12.65
N GLU A 211 -11.06 2.85 13.86
CA GLU A 211 -11.65 3.76 14.86
C GLU A 211 -11.59 5.21 14.39
N GLN A 212 -10.39 5.60 13.94
CA GLN A 212 -10.08 6.99 13.58
C GLN A 212 -10.40 7.29 12.12
N ARG A 213 -10.62 6.25 11.29
CA ARG A 213 -10.82 6.31 9.84
C ARG A 213 -9.64 7.00 9.15
N LEU A 214 -8.43 6.69 9.61
CA LEU A 214 -7.19 7.19 9.06
C LEU A 214 -6.45 6.06 8.35
N GLY A 215 -6.00 6.32 7.14
CA GLY A 215 -5.24 5.39 6.31
C GLY A 215 -3.86 5.93 5.97
N LYS A 216 -2.88 5.04 5.84
CA LYS A 216 -1.56 5.37 5.30
C LYS A 216 -0.97 4.18 4.55
N GLN A 217 -0.43 4.41 3.36
CA GLN A 217 0.43 3.43 2.70
C GLN A 217 1.87 3.63 3.18
N VAL A 218 2.49 2.57 3.68
CA VAL A 218 3.86 2.60 4.19
C VAL A 218 4.76 1.73 3.33
N VAL A 219 6.08 1.97 3.35
CA VAL A 219 7.05 1.06 2.71
C VAL A 219 7.83 0.31 3.79
N ILE A 220 7.93 -1.01 3.63
CA ILE A 220 8.73 -1.88 4.49
C ILE A 220 10.15 -1.95 3.94
N GLU A 221 11.11 -1.45 4.73
CA GLU A 221 12.49 -1.26 4.27
C GLU A 221 13.39 -2.51 4.29
N LYS A 222 12.94 -3.64 4.88
CA LYS A 222 13.74 -4.87 5.02
C LYS A 222 13.08 -6.08 4.32
N PRO A 223 13.84 -6.91 3.56
CA PRO A 223 13.42 -7.40 2.25
C PRO A 223 12.87 -8.83 2.22
N HIS A 224 12.12 -9.26 3.23
CA HIS A 224 11.50 -10.60 3.17
C HIS A 224 10.23 -10.63 2.31
N TYR A 225 9.73 -9.45 1.90
CA TYR A 225 8.49 -9.31 1.15
C TYR A 225 8.77 -8.80 -0.26
N SER A 226 8.05 -9.37 -1.23
CA SER A 226 8.07 -8.94 -2.63
C SER A 226 7.02 -7.86 -2.88
N HIS A 227 7.32 -6.90 -3.76
CA HIS A 227 6.33 -5.95 -4.26
C HIS A 227 5.48 -6.56 -5.39
N GLN A 228 5.86 -7.72 -5.91
CA GLN A 228 5.16 -8.51 -6.93
C GLN A 228 5.08 -9.96 -6.46
N TYR A 229 4.44 -10.20 -5.31
CA TYR A 229 4.26 -11.55 -4.78
C TYR A 229 3.19 -12.30 -5.58
N PRO A 230 3.49 -13.40 -6.30
CA PRO A 230 2.48 -14.12 -7.07
C PRO A 230 1.43 -14.76 -6.15
N ILE A 231 0.15 -14.58 -6.45
CA ILE A 231 -0.94 -15.18 -5.65
C ILE A 231 -1.29 -16.58 -6.14
N LEU A 232 -1.26 -16.79 -7.45
CA LEU A 232 -1.46 -18.10 -8.06
C LEU A 232 -0.11 -18.81 -8.27
N PRO A 233 -0.05 -20.14 -8.06
CA PRO A 233 1.13 -20.89 -8.47
C PRO A 233 1.31 -20.77 -9.99
N VAL A 234 2.44 -20.22 -10.41
CA VAL A 234 2.88 -20.30 -11.81
C VAL A 234 3.00 -21.79 -12.14
N ARG A 235 2.23 -22.29 -13.11
CA ARG A 235 2.40 -23.68 -13.56
C ARG A 235 3.85 -23.83 -14.05
N PRO A 236 4.66 -24.74 -13.49
CA PRO A 236 5.98 -25.01 -14.04
C PRO A 236 5.77 -25.63 -15.42
N GLY A 237 6.11 -24.89 -16.48
CA GLY A 237 5.85 -25.33 -17.86
C GLY A 237 5.93 -24.27 -18.96
N ALA A 238 6.12 -22.99 -18.64
CA ALA A 238 6.57 -22.01 -19.63
C ALA A 238 8.11 -22.06 -19.70
N PRO A 239 8.73 -22.32 -20.87
CA PRO A 239 10.18 -22.38 -20.99
C PRO A 239 10.73 -20.96 -20.84
N GLY A 240 11.41 -20.66 -19.73
CA GLY A 240 12.09 -19.36 -19.63
C GLY A 240 12.71 -18.92 -18.30
N GLU A 241 12.33 -19.44 -17.13
CA GLU A 241 12.82 -18.82 -15.88
C GLU A 241 13.41 -19.82 -14.89
N VAL A 242 14.71 -19.61 -14.65
CA VAL A 242 15.58 -20.33 -13.73
C VAL A 242 15.20 -19.95 -12.30
N SER A 243 14.89 -20.96 -11.49
CA SER A 243 14.69 -20.82 -10.04
C SER A 243 15.92 -20.18 -9.38
N PRO A 244 15.81 -19.16 -8.52
CA PRO A 244 16.94 -18.74 -7.72
C PRO A 244 17.18 -19.79 -6.64
N GLU A 245 18.32 -20.48 -6.71
CA GLU A 245 18.80 -21.31 -5.61
C GLU A 245 19.11 -20.44 -4.38
N PRO A 246 18.86 -20.95 -3.16
CA PRO A 246 19.23 -20.26 -1.94
C PRO A 246 20.75 -20.35 -1.71
N ARG A 247 21.40 -19.20 -1.49
CA ARG A 247 22.68 -19.10 -0.78
C ARG A 247 22.60 -18.01 0.29
#